data_AF-A0A5C9B1C1-F1
#
_entry.id   AF-A0A5C9B1C1-F1
#
_cell.length_a   1.000
_cell.length_b   1.000
_cell.length_c   1.000
_cell.angle_alpha   90.00
_cell.angle_beta   90.00
_cell.angle_gamma   90.00
#
_symmetry.space_group_name_H-M   'P 1'
#
loop_
_entity.id
_entity.type
_entity.pdbx_description
1 polymer ?
#
loop_
_entity_poly.entity_id
_entity_poly.type
_entity_poly.pdbx_seq_one_letter_code
_entity_poly.pdbx_strand_id
1 'polypeptide(L)' 'MQTDTLEIRPDIRAGLHALAEETHRPEAEMVNEALAAFLAHERWALARLREGLAQAERGEFVPDEEMAAFFARYDA' A
#
# COMPACT_ATOMS: atom_id res chain seq x y z
N MET A 1 10.10 -24.50 2.50
CA MET A 1 10.41 -23.07 2.25
C MET A 1 11.63 -23.01 1.36
N GLN A 2 11.66 -22.06 0.42
CA GLN A 2 12.84 -21.75 -0.39
C GLN A 2 13.59 -20.60 0.29
N THR A 3 14.92 -20.60 0.21
CA THR A 3 15.76 -19.54 0.75
C THR A 3 16.20 -18.65 -0.40
N ASP A 4 15.83 -17.38 -0.33
CA ASP A 4 16.23 -16.34 -1.28
C ASP A 4 17.09 -15.29 -0.57
N THR A 5 18.01 -14.68 -1.30
CA THR A 5 18.84 -13.58 -0.79
C THR A 5 18.17 -12.25 -1.10
N LEU A 6 17.88 -11.44 -0.08
CA LEU A 6 17.34 -10.09 -0.22
C LEU A 6 18.36 -9.06 0.26
N GLU A 7 18.53 -8.02 -0.55
CA GLU A 7 19.25 -6.80 -0.14
C GLU A 7 18.30 -5.92 0.67
N ILE A 8 18.65 -5.66 1.92
CA ILE A 8 17.86 -4.83 2.85
C ILE A 8 18.77 -3.71 3.34
N ARG A 9 18.27 -2.47 3.24
CA ARG A 9 19.00 -1.29 3.69
C ARG A 9 19.32 -1.39 5.20
N PRO A 10 20.51 -0.97 5.67
CA PRO A 10 20.94 -1.23 7.05
C PRO A 10 20.02 -0.68 8.14
N ASP A 11 19.42 0.49 7.91
CA ASP A 11 18.46 1.13 8.83
C ASP A 11 17.16 0.34 8.93
N ILE A 12 16.65 -0.21 7.82
CA ILE A 12 15.46 -1.08 7.84
C ILE A 12 15.77 -2.37 8.59
N ARG A 13 16.93 -2.98 8.34
CA ARG A 13 17.37 -4.19 9.05
C ARG A 13 17.48 -3.94 10.56
N ALA A 14 18.04 -2.80 10.96
CA ALA A 14 18.14 -2.44 12.38
C ALA A 14 16.76 -2.28 13.03
N GLY A 15 15.81 -1.65 12.34
CA GLY A 15 14.42 -1.52 12.82
C GLY A 15 13.70 -2.86 12.93
N LEU A 16 13.86 -3.75 11.94
CA LEU A 16 13.30 -5.10 11.97
C LEU A 16 13.87 -5.92 13.14
N HIS A 17 15.19 -5.85 13.35
CA HIS A 17 15.85 -6.54 14.44
C HIS A 17 15.34 -6.07 15.81
N ALA A 18 15.28 -4.76 16.03
CA ALA A 18 14.75 -4.20 17.28
C ALA A 18 13.30 -4.64 17.55
N LEU A 19 12.45 -4.60 16.52
CA LEU A 19 11.05 -5.00 16.66
C LEU A 19 10.89 -6.52 16.88
N ALA A 20 11.74 -7.33 16.26
CA ALA A 20 11.80 -8.78 16.48
C ALA A 20 12.14 -9.12 17.93
N GLU A 21 13.14 -8.45 18.51
CA GLU A 21 13.53 -8.60 19.91
C GLU A 21 12.40 -8.18 20.88
N GLU A 22 11.78 -7.02 20.64
CA GLU A 22 10.68 -6.54 21.48
C GLU A 22 9.45 -7.46 21.43
N THR A 23 9.10 -7.94 20.23
CA THR A 23 7.91 -8.79 20.02
C THR A 23 8.18 -10.28 20.23
N HIS A 24 9.45 -10.68 20.43
CA HIS A 24 9.89 -12.07 20.51
C HIS A 24 9.48 -12.91 19.29
N ARG A 25 9.41 -12.27 18.11
CA ARG A 25 9.01 -12.90 16.85
C ARG A 25 10.22 -13.12 15.95
N PRO A 26 10.25 -14.18 15.13
CA PRO A 26 11.33 -14.38 14.17
C PRO A 26 11.36 -13.29 13.11
N GLU A 27 12.53 -12.70 12.82
CA GLU A 27 12.69 -11.70 11.75
C GLU A 27 12.18 -12.19 10.40
N ALA A 28 12.39 -13.47 10.07
CA ALA A 28 11.94 -14.06 8.82
C ALA A 28 10.40 -14.03 8.69
N GLU A 29 9.67 -14.20 9.80
CA GLU A 29 8.21 -14.09 9.79
C GLU A 29 7.78 -12.66 9.52
N MET A 30 8.43 -11.69 10.17
CA MET A 30 8.14 -10.26 10.00
C MET A 30 8.45 -9.76 8.59
N VAL A 31 9.54 -10.24 7.98
CA VAL A 31 9.87 -9.94 6.58
C VAL A 31 8.80 -10.49 5.63
N ASN A 32 8.36 -11.73 5.83
CA ASN A 32 7.27 -12.31 5.02
C ASN A 32 5.96 -11.56 5.19
N GLU A 33 5.62 -11.15 6.43
CA GLU A 33 4.44 -10.34 6.72
C GLU A 33 4.51 -8.98 6.02
N ALA A 34 5.64 -8.28 6.10
CA ALA A 34 5.85 -7.00 5.44
C ALA A 34 5.73 -7.11 3.91
N LEU A 35 6.33 -8.15 3.32
CA LEU A 35 6.23 -8.40 1.88
C LEU A 35 4.80 -8.74 1.46
N ALA A 36 4.08 -9.55 2.25
CA ALA A 36 2.68 -9.86 1.98
C ALA A 36 1.79 -8.61 2.02
N ALA A 37 1.98 -7.75 3.02
CA ALA A 37 1.27 -6.49 3.15
C ALA A 37 1.56 -5.54 1.97
N PHE A 38 2.82 -5.42 1.57
CA PHE A 38 3.22 -4.63 0.41
C PHE A 38 2.56 -5.14 -0.88
N LEU A 39 2.65 -6.44 -1.16
CA LEU A 39 2.04 -7.03 -2.35
C LEU A 39 0.51 -6.87 -2.36
N ALA A 40 -0.14 -6.99 -1.21
CA ALA A 40 -1.58 -6.76 -1.10
C ALA A 40 -1.96 -5.30 -1.41
N HIS A 41 -1.21 -4.35 -0.86
CA HIS A 41 -1.39 -2.93 -1.12
C HIS A 41 -1.21 -2.59 -2.61
N GLU A 42 -0.10 -3.03 -3.22
CA GLU A 42 0.19 -2.77 -4.63
C GLU A 42 -0.87 -3.37 -5.56
N ARG A 43 -1.34 -4.59 -5.28
CA ARG A 43 -2.42 -5.22 -6.06
C ARG A 43 -3.72 -4.45 -5.96
N TRP A 44 -4.09 -4.00 -4.76
CA TRP A 44 -5.28 -3.17 -4.57
C TRP A 44 -5.15 -1.84 -5.32
N ALA A 45 -4.01 -1.16 -5.19
CA ALA A 45 -3.76 0.13 -5.83
C ALA A 45 -3.83 0.01 -7.36
N LEU A 46 -3.16 -0.99 -7.94
CA LEU A 46 -3.20 -1.26 -9.38
C LEU A 46 -4.60 -1.60 -9.87
N ALA A 47 -5.39 -2.36 -9.09
CA ALA A 47 -6.77 -2.64 -9.45
C ALA A 47 -7.63 -1.37 -9.45
N ARG A 48 -7.47 -0.51 -8.45
CA ARG A 48 -8.19 0.78 -8.36
C ARG A 48 -7.82 1.73 -9.50
N LEU A 49 -6.54 1.81 -9.84
CA LEU A 49 -6.07 2.62 -10.97
C LEU A 49 -6.67 2.14 -12.30
N ARG A 50 -6.65 0.83 -12.54
CA ARG A 50 -7.23 0.24 -13.77
C ARG A 50 -8.73 0.48 -13.85
N GLU A 51 -9.45 0.31 -12.75
CA GLU A 51 -10.88 0.58 -12.70
C GLU A 51 -11.19 2.05 -12.97
N GLY A 52 -10.48 2.98 -12.30
CA GLY A 52 -10.66 4.41 -12.51
C GLY A 52 -10.36 4.84 -13.95
N LEU A 53 -9.34 4.25 -14.59
CA LEU A 53 -9.05 4.50 -16.00
C LEU A 53 -10.19 4.00 -16.89
N ALA A 54 -10.72 2.79 -16.64
CA ALA A 54 -11.83 2.24 -17.42
C ALA A 54 -13.11 3.07 -17.26
N GLN A 55 -13.38 3.61 -16.06
CA GLN A 55 -14.49 4.52 -15.79
C GLN A 55 -14.32 5.83 -16.58
N ALA A 56 -13.12 6.41 -16.56
CA ALA A 56 -12.80 7.61 -17.31
C ALA A 56 -12.97 7.41 -18.83
N GLU A 57 -12.52 6.27 -19.37
CA GLU A 57 -12.71 5.91 -20.78
C GLU A 57 -14.20 5.77 -21.17
N ARG A 58 -15.06 5.36 -20.22
CA ARG A 58 -16.52 5.32 -20.39
C ARG A 58 -17.21 6.67 -20.13
N GLY A 59 -16.46 7.70 -19.73
CA GLY A 59 -17.00 9.02 -19.38
C GLY A 59 -17.75 9.05 -18.05
N GLU A 60 -17.48 8.09 -17.15
CA GLU A 60 -18.10 8.02 -15.82
C GLU A 60 -17.42 9.01 -14.86
N PHE A 61 -17.68 10.29 -15.09
CA PHE A 61 -17.30 11.38 -14.19
C PHE A 61 -18.54 11.95 -13.51
N VAL A 62 -18.36 12.48 -12.31
CA VAL A 62 -19.41 13.28 -11.66
C VAL A 62 -19.58 14.60 -12.43
N PRO A 63 -20.80 15.16 -12.48
CA PRO A 63 -21.02 16.50 -13.03
C PRO A 63 -20.23 17.58 -12.27
N ASP A 64 -19.91 18.68 -12.96
CA ASP A 64 -19.14 19.79 -12.40
C ASP A 64 -19.82 20.40 -11.17
N GLU A 65 -21.15 20.51 -11.17
CA GLU A 65 -21.92 21.03 -10.04
C GLU A 65 -21.80 20.16 -8.78
N GLU A 66 -21.74 18.83 -8.94
CA GLU A 66 -21.57 17.89 -7.84
C GLU A 66 -20.15 18.00 -7.27
N MET A 67 -19.15 18.12 -8.14
CA MET A 67 -17.76 18.33 -7.74
C MET A 67 -17.57 19.65 -6.98
N ALA A 68 -18.19 20.74 -7.45
CA ALA A 68 -18.15 22.04 -6.79
C ALA A 68 -18.79 22.00 -5.39
N ALA A 69 -19.94 21.33 -5.25
CA ALA A 69 -20.60 21.15 -3.96
C ALA A 69 -19.76 20.31 -2.99
N PHE A 70 -19.03 19.31 -3.48
CA PHE A 70 -18.10 18.53 -2.66
C PHE A 70 -16.97 19.40 -2.08
N PHE A 71 -16.29 20.20 -2.91
CA PHE A 71 -15.20 21.07 -2.42
C PHE A 71 -15.70 22.11 -1.41
N ALA A 72 -16.82 22.77 -1.68
CA ALA A 72 -17.42 23.75 -0.77
C ALA A 72 -17.78 23.17 0.61
N ARG A 73 -18.01 21.85 0.70
CA ARG A 73 -18.32 21.16 1.96
C ARG A 73 -17.09 20.87 2.81
N TYR A 74 -15.91 20.73 2.20
CA TYR A 74 -14.69 20.27 2.88
C TYR A 74 -13.54 21.28 2.86
N ASP A 75 -13.67 22.40 2.16
CA ASP A 75 -12.81 23.58 2.36
C ASP A 75 -13.11 24.21 3.73
N ALA A 76 -12.16 24.07 4.67
CA ALA A 76 -12.13 24.73 5.98
C ALA A 76 -10.81 25.50 6.14
#